data_AF-A0A7C5WW36-F1
#
_entry.id   AF-A0A7C5WW36-F1
#
_cell.length_a   1.000
_cell.length_b   1.000
_cell.length_c   1.000
_cell.angle_alpha   90.00
_cell.angle_beta   90.00
_cell.angle_gamma   90.00
#
_symmetry.space_group_name_H-M   'P 1'
#
loop_
_entity.id
_entity.type
_entity.pdbx_description
1 polymer ?
#
loop_
_entity_poly.entity_id
_entity_poly.type
_entity_poly.pdbx_seq_one_letter_code
_entity_poly.pdbx_strand_id
1 'polypeptide(L)' 'MNTTSIDFQPFVDWDNSPFILFDPTGKILYLNNSAEILFGYVSKKELYDLALTYAPQNFGYKTTTVTLT' A
#
# COMPACT_ATOMS: atom_id res chain seq x y z
N MET A 1 -19.19 -22.10 4.88
CA MET A 1 -18.79 -20.67 4.89
C MET A 1 -18.68 -20.26 3.43
N ASN A 2 -19.61 -19.46 2.90
CA ASN A 2 -19.55 -19.00 1.51
C ASN A 2 -18.53 -17.86 1.42
N THR A 3 -17.35 -18.13 0.86
CA THR A 3 -16.25 -17.17 0.70
C THR A 3 -16.41 -16.32 -0.56
N THR A 4 -17.62 -15.90 -0.91
CA THR A 4 -17.90 -15.17 -2.16
C THR A 4 -17.29 -13.77 -2.17
N SER A 5 -17.00 -13.19 -1.00
CA SER A 5 -16.28 -11.92 -0.84
C SER A 5 -15.89 -11.76 0.63
N ILE A 6 -14.60 -11.53 0.90
CA ILE A 6 -14.13 -11.10 2.23
C ILE A 6 -14.02 -9.57 2.16
N ASP A 7 -14.69 -8.88 3.07
CA ASP A 7 -14.42 -7.47 3.30
C ASP A 7 -13.04 -7.35 3.98
N PHE A 8 -12.05 -6.86 3.23
CA PHE A 8 -10.68 -6.75 3.69
C PHE A 8 -10.43 -5.48 4.51
N GLN A 9 -11.30 -4.47 4.42
CA GLN A 9 -11.06 -3.14 4.99
C GLN A 9 -10.83 -3.19 6.51
N PRO A 10 -11.64 -3.91 7.32
CA PRO A 10 -11.43 -3.98 8.76
C PRO A 10 -10.06 -4.58 9.14
N PHE A 11 -9.57 -5.55 8.37
CA PHE A 11 -8.27 -6.17 8.63
C PHE A 11 -7.12 -5.19 8.44
N VAL A 12 -7.24 -4.34 7.43
CA VAL A 12 -6.20 -3.37 7.09
C VAL A 12 -6.28 -2.12 7.97
N ASP A 13 -7.49 -1.69 8.34
CA ASP A 13 -7.71 -0.53 9.21
C ASP A 13 -7.29 -0.78 10.67
N TRP A 14 -7.33 -2.02 11.14
CA TRP A 14 -6.84 -2.40 12.47
C TRP A 14 -5.34 -2.71 12.50
N ASP A 15 -4.66 -2.76 11.36
CA ASP A 15 -3.22 -2.99 11.29
C ASP A 15 -2.43 -1.70 11.60
N ASN A 16 -1.38 -1.84 12.40
CA ASN A 16 -0.50 -0.73 12.76
C ASN A 16 0.53 -0.40 11.65
N SER A 17 0.56 -1.20 10.59
CA SER A 17 1.43 -1.02 9.43
C SER A 17 0.72 -0.14 8.40
N PRO A 18 1.40 0.86 7.81
CA PRO A 18 0.85 1.63 6.71
C PRO A 18 0.49 0.74 5.52
N PHE A 19 -0.75 0.84 5.04
CA PHE A 19 -1.22 0.21 3.82
C PHE A 19 -1.75 1.28 2.86
N ILE A 20 -1.33 1.20 1.60
CA ILE A 20 -1.73 2.14 0.56
C ILE A 20 -2.01 1.37 -0.72
N LEU A 21 -3.16 1.62 -1.33
CA LEU A 21 -3.53 1.12 -2.64
C LEU A 21 -3.59 2.27 -3.64
N PHE A 22 -2.76 2.19 -4.66
CA PHE A 22 -2.75 3.14 -5.78
C PHE A 22 -3.41 2.54 -7.02
N ASP A 23 -3.96 3.41 -7.87
CA ASP A 23 -4.24 3.05 -9.26
C ASP A 23 -2.99 3.24 -10.16
N PRO A 24 -3.04 2.83 -11.43
CA PRO A 24 -1.91 2.99 -12.36
C PRO A 24 -1.51 4.44 -12.69
N THR A 25 -2.32 5.43 -12.31
CA THR A 25 -2.01 6.86 -12.49
C THR A 25 -1.44 7.49 -11.21
N GLY A 26 -1.34 6.71 -10.14
CA GLY A 26 -0.92 7.16 -8.82
C GLY A 26 -2.04 7.80 -8.01
N LYS A 27 -3.31 7.70 -8.40
CA LYS A 27 -4.43 8.08 -7.51
C LYS A 27 -4.49 7.09 -6.35
N ILE A 28 -4.70 7.58 -5.12
CA ILE A 28 -4.93 6.69 -3.98
C ILE A 28 -6.39 6.21 -4.06
N LEU A 29 -6.57 4.90 -4.11
CA LEU A 29 -7.87 4.24 -4.08
C LEU A 29 -8.30 3.93 -2.65
N TYR A 30 -7.33 3.59 -1.79
CA TYR A 30 -7.55 3.30 -0.39
C TYR A 30 -6.24 3.46 0.40
N LEU A 31 -6.36 3.82 1.67
CA LEU A 31 -5.27 3.90 2.63
C LEU A 31 -5.87 3.70 4.02
N ASN A 32 -5.10 3.14 4.96
CA ASN A 32 -5.52 3.02 6.36
C ASN A 32 -5.05 4.21 7.21
N ASN A 33 -5.54 4.29 8.45
CA ASN A 33 -5.18 5.34 9.41
C ASN A 33 -3.65 5.45 9.63
N SER A 34 -2.94 4.32 9.67
CA SER A 34 -1.47 4.29 9.81
C SER A 34 -0.76 4.93 8.60
N ALA A 35 -1.30 4.79 7.39
CA ALA A 35 -0.79 5.44 6.19
C ALA A 35 -1.08 6.95 6.12
N GLU A 36 -2.20 7.42 6.68
CA GLU A 36 -2.47 8.87 6.80
C GLU A 36 -1.38 9.57 7.60
N ILE A 37 -0.97 8.95 8.72
CA ILE A 37 0.12 9.46 9.55
C ILE A 37 1.42 9.49 8.77
N LEU A 38 1.74 8.44 8.01
CA LEU A 38 2.94 8.38 7.17
C LEU A 38 2.99 9.52 6.14
N PHE A 39 1.86 9.84 5.49
CA PHE A 39 1.78 10.95 4.53
C PHE A 39 2.00 12.34 5.15
N GLY A 40 1.95 12.47 6.48
CA GLY A 40 2.40 13.67 7.18
C GLY A 40 3.92 13.90 7.08
N TYR A 41 4.69 12.86 6.76
CA TYR A 41 6.17 12.89 6.73
C TYR A 41 6.77 12.72 5.34
N VAL A 42 6.08 12.02 4.43
CA VAL A 42 6.57 11.71 3.07
C VAL A 42 5.52 12.05 2.03
N SER A 43 5.94 12.51 0.86
CA SER A 43 5.00 12.87 -0.19
C SER A 43 4.38 11.63 -0.84
N LYS A 44 3.16 11.81 -1.35
CA LYS A 44 2.48 10.81 -2.16
C LYS A 44 3.29 10.35 -3.37
N LYS A 45 3.99 11.28 -4.03
CA LYS A 45 4.80 10.96 -5.21
C LYS A 45 5.96 10.03 -4.86
N GLU A 46 6.67 10.30 -3.78
CA GLU A 46 7.80 9.48 -3.35
C GLU A 46 7.38 8.03 -3.05
N LEU A 47 6.29 7.85 -2.29
CA LEU A 47 5.79 6.51 -1.99
C LEU A 47 5.27 5.78 -3.24
N TYR A 48 4.64 6.49 -4.16
CA TYR A 48 4.19 5.91 -5.43
C TYR A 48 5.36 5.47 -6.31
N ASP A 49 6.39 6.31 -6.44
CA ASP A 49 7.59 6.02 -7.21
C ASP A 49 8.35 4.81 -6.60
N LEU A 50 8.41 4.71 -5.26
CA LEU A 50 8.94 3.54 -4.56
C LEU A 50 8.14 2.26 -4.87
N ALA A 51 6.81 2.32 -4.79
CA ALA A 51 5.95 1.19 -5.08
C ALA A 51 6.18 0.65 -6.51
N LEU A 52 6.29 1.54 -7.50
CA LEU A 52 6.59 1.17 -8.89
C LEU A 52 8.00 0.60 -9.05
N THR A 53 9.00 1.21 -8.41
CA THR A 53 10.40 0.78 -8.49
C THR A 53 10.58 -0.66 -8.02
N TYR A 54 9.84 -1.05 -6.97
CA TYR A 54 9.95 -2.39 -6.38
C TYR A 54 8.84 -3.37 -6.78
N ALA A 55 7.90 -2.94 -7.63
CA ALA A 55 6.83 -3.80 -8.13
C ALA A 55 7.36 -5.04 -8.87
N PRO A 56 6.62 -6.16 -8.85
CA PRO A 56 6.96 -7.32 -9.66
C PRO A 56 6.88 -6.96 -11.16
N GLN A 57 7.88 -7.38 -11.95
CA GLN A 57 7.94 -7.13 -13.40
C GLN A 57 7.01 -8.04 -14.20
N ASN A 58 6.56 -9.13 -13.59
CA ASN A 58 5.64 -10.11 -14.15
C ASN A 58 4.44 -10.27 -13.20
N PHE A 59 3.39 -10.94 -13.67
CA PHE A 59 2.22 -11.24 -12.84
C PHE A 59 2.61 -11.90 -11.50
N GLY A 60 2.13 -11.34 -10.39
CA GLY A 60 2.39 -11.86 -9.04
C GLY A 60 2.54 -10.75 -8.00
N TYR A 61 3.21 -11.08 -6.90
CA TYR A 61 3.56 -10.16 -5.82
C TYR A 61 5.07 -10.20 -5.58
N LYS A 62 5.63 -9.13 -5.02
CA LYS A 62 7.04 -9.04 -4.62
C LYS A 62 7.17 -8.28 -3.32
N THR A 63 7.87 -8.85 -2.36
CA THR A 63 8.25 -8.18 -1.11
C THR A 63 9.70 -7.74 -1.21
N THR A 64 9.97 -6.47 -0.90
CA THR A 64 11.34 -5.94 -0.88
C THR A 64 11.59 -5.24 0.44
N THR A 65 12.67 -5.59 1.12
CA THR A 65 13.16 -4.85 2.29
C THR A 65 14.23 -3.87 1.82
N VAL A 66 14.03 -2.58 2.10
CA VAL A 66 14.95 -1.51 1.75
C VAL A 66 15.51 -0.88 3.02
N THR A 67 16.82 -0.75 3.11
CA THR A 67 17.48 0.03 4.17
C THR A 67 17.63 1.47 3.69
N LEU A 68 16.95 2.39 4.35
CA LEU A 68 17.09 3.83 4.10
C LEU A 68 18.21 4.36 5.02
N THR A 69 19.28 4.88 4.42
CA THR A 69 20.44 5.48 5.12
C THR A 69 20.30 6.98 5.25
#